data_AF-A0A3C1C766-F1
#
_entry.id   AF-A0A3C1C766-F1
#
_cell.length_a   1.000
_cell.length_b   1.000
_cell.length_c   1.000
_cell.angle_alpha   90.00
_cell.angle_beta   90.00
_cell.angle_gamma   90.00
#
_symmetry.space_group_name_H-M   'P 1'
#
loop_
_entity.id
_entity.type
_entity.pdbx_description
1 polymer ?
#
loop_
_entity_poly.entity_id
_entity_poly.type
_entity_poly.pdbx_seq_one_letter_code
_entity_poly.pdbx_strand_id
1 'polypeptide(L)'
;MISGIGIDIVHVDRIRRWMDEPGILQRFFNPAEIETASFRKKGMALSLAARFAAKEAFGKALGSGLANFALKEVAVVNDSLGRPIMRLEGNARREFERHGGGKIHISMT
;
A
#
# COMPACT_ATOMS: atom_id res chain seq x y z
N MET A 1 -19.65 12.63 2.03
CA MET A 1 -18.79 13.30 3.02
C MET A 1 -17.44 12.57 3.04
N ILE A 2 -16.33 13.27 3.28
CA ILE A 2 -14.99 12.67 3.36
C ILE A 2 -14.70 12.32 4.82
N SER A 3 -14.36 11.07 5.12
CA SER A 3 -14.09 10.60 6.49
C SER A 3 -12.66 10.84 6.96
N GLY A 4 -11.70 10.96 6.04
CA GLY A 4 -10.30 11.19 6.35
C GLY A 4 -9.43 11.34 5.11
N ILE A 5 -8.25 11.90 5.29
CA ILE A 5 -7.21 12.08 4.26
C ILE A 5 -5.85 11.70 4.81
N GLY A 6 -4.96 11.25 3.94
CA GLY A 6 -3.60 10.92 4.32
C GLY A 6 -2.64 11.10 3.14
N ILE A 7 -1.42 11.49 3.48
CA ILE A 7 -0.32 11.69 2.54
C ILE A 7 0.95 11.13 3.15
N ASP A 8 1.81 10.56 2.31
CA ASP A 8 3.08 10.01 2.72
C ASP A 8 4.12 10.09 1.61
N ILE A 9 5.40 10.04 1.98
CA ILE A 9 6.54 10.04 1.07
C ILE A 9 7.58 9.01 1.52
N VAL A 10 8.06 8.21 0.57
CA VAL A 10 9.01 7.12 0.84
C VAL A 10 10.25 7.28 -0.01
N HIS A 11 11.42 7.28 0.64
CA HIS A 11 12.70 7.20 -0.07
C HIS A 11 12.86 5.84 -0.74
N VAL A 12 13.05 5.83 -2.06
CA VAL A 12 13.21 4.60 -2.87
C VAL A 12 14.39 3.75 -2.38
N ASP A 13 15.45 4.37 -1.87
CA ASP A 13 16.62 3.67 -1.35
C ASP A 13 16.31 2.79 -0.12
N ARG A 14 15.30 3.15 0.68
CA ARG A 14 14.81 2.30 1.77
C ARG A 14 14.29 0.97 1.23
N ILE A 15 13.50 1.04 0.16
CA ILE A 15 12.92 -0.16 -0.48
C ILE A 15 14.01 -0.95 -1.20
N ARG A 16 15.00 -0.31 -1.82
CA ARG A 16 16.13 -1.01 -2.44
C ARG A 16 16.85 -1.90 -1.42
N ARG A 17 17.19 -1.36 -0.25
CA ARG A 17 17.84 -2.14 0.82
C ARG A 17 16.97 -3.33 1.25
N TRP A 18 15.66 -3.13 1.37
CA TRP A 18 14.71 -4.20 1.72
C TRP A 18 14.59 -5.31 0.67
N MET A 19 14.87 -5.02 -0.60
CA MET A 19 14.87 -6.05 -1.65
C MET A 19 16.02 -7.04 -1.48
N ASP A 20 17.11 -6.64 -0.83
CA ASP A 20 18.27 -7.49 -0.55
C ASP A 20 18.11 -8.29 0.76
N GLU A 21 17.09 -7.99 1.57
CA GLU A 21 16.82 -8.64 2.85
C GLU A 21 15.71 -9.71 2.72
N PRO A 22 16.02 -11.01 2.92
CA PRO A 22 15.05 -12.09 2.78
C PRO A 22 13.82 -11.91 3.69
N GLY A 23 12.62 -12.05 3.11
CA GLY A 23 11.36 -12.03 3.86
C GLY A 23 10.79 -10.64 4.15
N ILE A 24 11.57 -9.56 3.98
CA ILE A 24 11.08 -8.20 4.27
C ILE A 24 9.96 -7.79 3.32
N LEU A 25 10.09 -8.07 2.02
CA LEU A 25 9.03 -7.72 1.08
C LEU A 25 7.72 -8.44 1.42
N GLN A 26 7.78 -9.72 1.77
CA GLN A 26 6.62 -10.54 2.12
C GLN A 26 5.95 -10.09 3.44
N ARG A 27 6.69 -9.39 4.30
CA ARG A 27 6.14 -8.78 5.52
C ARG A 27 5.28 -7.55 5.21
N PHE A 28 5.68 -6.73 4.23
CA PHE A 28 5.06 -5.42 3.98
C PHE A 28 4.18 -5.35 2.74
N PHE A 29 4.39 -6.22 1.76
CA PHE A 29 3.69 -6.22 0.49
C PHE A 29 2.83 -7.46 0.31
N ASN A 30 1.69 -7.27 -0.33
CA ASN A 30 0.86 -8.37 -0.78
C ASN A 30 1.59 -9.10 -1.93
N PRO A 31 1.47 -10.44 -2.05
CA PRO A 31 2.08 -11.19 -3.15
C PRO A 31 1.79 -10.61 -4.54
N ALA A 32 0.56 -10.14 -4.79
CA ALA A 32 0.17 -9.54 -6.06
C ALA A 32 0.94 -8.23 -6.38
N GLU A 33 1.32 -7.46 -5.36
CA GLU A 33 2.12 -6.24 -5.54
C GLU A 33 3.56 -6.56 -5.90
N ILE A 34 4.14 -7.56 -5.23
CA ILE A 34 5.51 -8.03 -5.50
C ILE A 34 5.59 -8.56 -6.92
N GLU A 35 4.63 -9.40 -7.31
CA GLU A 35 4.52 -9.95 -8.67
C GLU A 35 4.41 -8.82 -9.70
N THR A 36 3.44 -7.92 -9.54
CA THR A 36 3.23 -6.80 -10.48
C THR A 36 4.46 -5.89 -10.58
N ALA A 37 5.12 -5.61 -9.46
CA ALA A 37 6.32 -4.77 -9.45
C ALA A 37 7.53 -5.46 -10.09
N SER A 38 7.62 -6.80 -10.02
CA SER A 38 8.72 -7.56 -10.62
C SER A 38 8.80 -7.39 -12.14
N PHE A 39 7.65 -7.24 -12.82
CA PHE A 39 7.60 -6.98 -14.26
C PHE A 39 8.25 -5.64 -14.65
N ARG A 40 8.40 -4.69 -13.71
CA ARG A 40 9.07 -3.41 -13.97
C ARG A 40 10.60 -3.48 -13.93
N LYS A 41 11.18 -4.65 -13.62
CA LYS A 41 12.64 -4.87 -13.57
C LYS A 41 13.35 -3.80 -12.72
N LYS A 42 14.16 -2.93 -13.34
CA LYS A 42 14.87 -1.82 -12.69
C LYS A 42 13.92 -0.83 -11.97
N GLY A 43 12.65 -0.76 -12.39
CA GLY A 43 11.62 0.07 -11.78
C GLY A 43 10.89 -0.57 -10.59
N MET A 44 11.23 -1.80 -10.19
CA MET A 44 10.55 -2.51 -9.10
C MET A 44 10.61 -1.74 -7.78
N ALA A 45 11.79 -1.25 -7.38
CA ALA A 45 11.97 -0.50 -6.14
C ALA A 45 11.13 0.78 -6.09
N LEU A 46 11.11 1.54 -7.20
CA LEU A 46 10.30 2.76 -7.31
C LEU A 46 8.81 2.42 -7.19
N SER A 47 8.38 1.35 -7.86
CA SER A 47 6.99 0.91 -7.84
C SER A 47 6.54 0.42 -6.46
N LEU A 48 7.41 -0.30 -5.73
CA LEU A 48 7.14 -0.73 -4.36
C LEU A 48 7.18 0.45 -3.37
N ALA A 49 8.05 1.44 -3.57
CA ALA A 49 8.07 2.67 -2.76
C ALA A 49 6.76 3.45 -2.87
N ALA A 50 6.25 3.65 -4.09
CA ALA A 50 4.96 4.30 -4.32
C ALA A 50 3.80 3.55 -3.64
N ARG A 51 3.79 2.21 -3.71
CA ARG A 51 2.79 1.39 -3.02
C ARG A 51 2.92 1.46 -1.50
N PHE A 52 4.14 1.45 -0.97
CA PHE A 52 4.36 1.59 0.46
C PHE A 52 3.83 2.94 0.97
N ALA A 53 4.14 4.03 0.28
CA ALA A 53 3.63 5.36 0.60
C ALA A 53 2.09 5.39 0.59
N ALA A 54 1.44 4.76 -0.39
CA ALA A 54 -0.02 4.68 -0.44
C ALA A 54 -0.62 3.90 0.74
N LYS A 55 0.07 2.89 1.28
CA LYS A 55 -0.37 2.16 2.49
C LYS A 55 -0.23 3.00 3.75
N GLU A 56 0.86 3.74 3.89
CA GLU A 56 1.06 4.66 5.03
C GLU A 56 0.05 5.82 4.96
N ALA A 57 -0.21 6.35 3.78
CA ALA A 57 -1.25 7.35 3.53
C ALA A 57 -2.65 6.82 3.91
N PHE A 58 -2.96 5.56 3.62
CA PHE A 58 -4.21 4.93 4.07
C PHE A 58 -4.32 4.84 5.60
N GLY A 59 -3.26 4.39 6.28
CA GLY A 59 -3.24 4.34 7.75
C GLY A 59 -3.44 5.72 8.40
N LYS A 60 -2.89 6.78 7.79
CA LYS A 60 -3.13 8.18 8.20
C LYS A 60 -4.58 8.60 7.97
N ALA A 61 -5.15 8.26 6.82
CA ALA A 61 -6.55 8.57 6.49
C ALA A 61 -7.54 7.87 7.43
N LEU A 62 -7.22 6.69 7.95
CA LEU A 62 -8.00 6.00 8.98
C LEU A 62 -7.94 6.67 10.37
N GLY A 63 -6.90 7.47 10.63
CA GLY A 63 -6.68 8.11 11.94
C GLY A 63 -6.08 7.18 13.02
N SER A 64 -5.97 5.87 12.77
CA SER A 64 -5.38 4.89 13.69
C SER A 64 -3.93 4.51 13.39
N GLY A 65 -3.36 5.01 12.28
CA GLY A 65 -2.03 4.65 11.83
C GLY A 65 -1.96 3.20 11.32
N LEU A 66 -0.85 2.51 11.56
CA LEU A 66 -0.58 1.15 11.08
C LEU A 66 -0.70 0.06 12.16
N ALA A 67 -1.25 0.38 13.33
CA ALA A 67 -1.18 -0.51 14.49
C ALA A 67 -2.13 -1.72 14.40
N ASN A 68 -3.24 -1.60 13.67
CA ASN A 68 -4.35 -2.55 13.77
C ASN A 68 -4.45 -3.56 12.61
N PHE A 69 -3.56 -3.46 11.61
CA PHE A 69 -3.56 -4.35 10.46
C PHE A 69 -2.14 -4.53 9.93
N ALA A 70 -1.89 -5.64 9.26
CA ALA A 70 -0.61 -5.85 8.60
C ALA A 70 -0.59 -5.10 7.26
N LEU A 71 0.53 -4.44 6.93
CA LEU A 71 0.67 -3.70 5.67
C LEU A 71 0.40 -4.55 4.41
N LYS A 72 0.69 -5.85 4.45
CA LYS A 72 0.37 -6.79 3.35
C LYS A 72 -1.13 -7.04 3.13
N GLU A 73 -1.98 -6.71 4.11
CA GLU A 73 -3.44 -6.77 4.00
C GLU A 73 -4.02 -5.55 3.25
N VAL A 74 -3.20 -4.52 3.02
CA VAL A 74 -3.51 -3.37 2.16
C VAL A 74 -2.75 -3.54 0.85
N ALA A 75 -3.41 -3.99 -0.20
CA ALA A 75 -2.79 -4.18 -1.51
C ALA A 75 -3.13 -3.02 -2.45
N VAL A 76 -2.14 -2.47 -3.14
CA VAL A 76 -2.33 -1.47 -4.18
C VAL A 76 -2.13 -2.12 -5.56
N VAL A 77 -3.23 -2.33 -6.26
CA VAL A 77 -3.25 -2.94 -7.59
C VAL A 77 -3.75 -1.93 -8.62
N ASN A 78 -3.50 -2.18 -9.90
CA ASN A 78 -4.00 -1.34 -10.98
C ASN A 78 -5.21 -2.01 -11.63
N ASP A 79 -6.22 -1.22 -12.00
CA ASP A 79 -7.30 -1.70 -12.85
C ASP A 79 -6.86 -1.86 -14.32
N SER A 80 -7.78 -2.26 -15.20
CA SER A 80 -7.51 -2.45 -16.63
C SER A 80 -7.07 -1.18 -17.37
N LEU A 81 -7.35 0.00 -16.81
CA LEU A 81 -6.94 1.30 -17.36
C LEU A 81 -5.65 1.83 -16.71
N GLY A 82 -5.05 1.06 -15.80
CA GLY A 82 -3.84 1.43 -15.09
C GLY A 82 -4.07 2.31 -13.86
N ARG A 83 -5.32 2.60 -13.48
CA ARG A 83 -5.62 3.39 -12.30
C ARG A 83 -5.31 2.59 -11.03
N PRO A 84 -4.56 3.16 -10.06
CA PRO A 84 -4.32 2.48 -8.80
C PRO A 84 -5.61 2.40 -7.96
N ILE A 85 -5.89 1.22 -7.42
CA ILE A 85 -6.98 0.94 -6.50
C ILE A 85 -6.44 0.19 -5.28
N MET A 86 -7.10 0.38 -4.13
CA MET A 86 -6.75 -0.27 -2.88
C MET A 86 -7.67 -1.45 -2.62
N ARG A 87 -7.09 -2.65 -2.46
CA ARG A 87 -7.79 -3.86 -2.03
C ARG A 87 -7.42 -4.14 -0.58
N LEU A 88 -8.43 -4.16 0.28
CA LEU A 88 -8.28 -4.43 1.70
C LEU A 88 -8.71 -5.86 2.02
N GLU A 89 -7.91 -6.55 2.80
CA GLU A 89 -8.16 -7.91 3.28
C GLU A 89 -8.06 -7.95 4.82
N GLY A 90 -8.48 -9.06 5.44
CA GLY A 90 -8.24 -9.34 6.85
C GLY A 90 -8.61 -8.19 7.81
N ASN A 91 -7.67 -7.82 8.68
CA ASN A 91 -7.89 -6.75 9.65
C ASN A 91 -7.98 -5.36 9.00
N ALA A 92 -7.24 -5.11 7.91
CA ALA A 92 -7.31 -3.82 7.22
C ALA A 92 -8.73 -3.52 6.73
N ARG A 93 -9.43 -4.54 6.20
CA ARG A 93 -10.84 -4.39 5.81
C ARG A 93 -11.75 -4.12 7.01
N ARG A 94 -11.58 -4.86 8.11
CA ARG A 94 -12.38 -4.69 9.33
C ARG A 94 -12.22 -3.28 9.91
N GLU A 95 -10.99 -2.79 9.99
CA GLU A 95 -10.72 -1.44 10.47
C GLU A 95 -11.33 -0.39 9.56
N PHE A 96 -11.25 -0.55 8.23
CA PHE A 96 -11.90 0.38 7.30
C PHE A 96 -13.41 0.46 7.52
N GLU A 97 -14.10 -0.67 7.68
CA GLU A 97 -15.53 -0.68 7.97
C GLU A 97 -15.85 -0.05 9.34
N ARG A 98 -15.01 -0.29 10.36
CA ARG A 98 -15.17 0.31 11.70
C ARG A 98 -15.08 1.85 11.67
N HIS A 99 -14.36 2.41 10.69
CA HIS A 99 -14.26 3.85 10.47
C HIS A 99 -15.27 4.39 9.43
N GLY A 100 -16.33 3.63 9.15
CA GLY A 100 -17.45 4.05 8.28
C GLY A 100 -17.36 3.57 6.83
N GLY A 101 -16.27 2.90 6.44
CA GLY A 101 -16.12 2.25 5.15
C GLY A 101 -16.25 3.20 3.94
N GLY A 102 -16.86 2.69 2.86
CA GLY A 102 -17.13 3.46 1.65
C GLY A 102 -16.08 3.31 0.54
N LYS A 103 -15.74 4.42 -0.12
CA LYS A 103 -14.81 4.44 -1.27
C LYS A 103 -13.46 5.02 -0.85
N ILE A 104 -12.39 4.38 -1.32
CA ILE A 104 -11.03 4.86 -1.17
C ILE A 104 -10.56 5.41 -2.50
N HIS A 105 -10.06 6.64 -2.49
CA HIS A 105 -9.44 7.26 -3.65
C HIS A 105 -7.94 7.40 -3.40
N ILE A 106 -7.13 6.92 -4.34
CA ILE A 106 -5.67 7.01 -4.26
C ILE A 106 -5.09 7.52 -5.57
N SER A 107 -3.94 8.18 -5.45
CA SER A 107 -3.04 8.55 -6.53
C SER A 107 -1.61 8.34 -6.02
N MET A 108 -0.68 8.08 -6.92
CA MET A 108 0.72 7.87 -6.61
C MET A 108 1.58 8.40 -7.76
N THR A 109 2.73 8.98 -7.41
CA THR A 109 3.70 9.57 -8.34
C THR A 109 5.12 9.16 -8.00
#